data_AF-A0A5D0G255-F1
#
_entry.id   AF-A0A5D0G255-F1
#
_cell.length_a   1.000
_cell.length_b   1.000
_cell.length_c   1.000
_cell.angle_alpha   90.00
_cell.angle_beta   90.00
_cell.angle_gamma   90.00
#
_symmetry.space_group_name_H-M   'P 1'
#
loop_
_entity.id
_entity.type
_entity.pdbx_description
1 polymer ?
#
loop_
_entity_poly.entity_id
_entity_poly.type
_entity_poly.pdbx_seq_one_letter_code
_entity_poly.pdbx_strand_id
1 'polypeptide(L)'
;MQRKIFIIIFLISINIFGQKSEIENLINHISENEIPENFEYYFLVSKSLEQPKIYDSIQHYHIGELRTTKNDQIVKLYYQKNDEKVDWKDYDLKNVKFVINEYNYPTTSPPTSKNIRFVKYNIEQKEYDSLTQNRKPNTIIVRKKWLWKKNKIERNKKFHNELIKAWKLDEEKNKEEKVYFQFSKPIFSKDNKYARISIFINRRCNGNGFTAIYKNDNGTWKKLIEYNKVGSIVSTSHSKCGSISYYE
;
A
#
# COMPACT_ATOMS: atom_id res chain seq x y z
N MET A 1 -31.26 -17.37 -32.74
CA MET A 1 -31.13 -16.75 -31.40
C MET A 1 -29.78 -17.04 -30.75
N GLN A 2 -29.36 -18.32 -30.67
CA GLN A 2 -28.07 -18.73 -30.08
C GLN A 2 -26.84 -17.99 -30.63
N ARG A 3 -26.73 -17.81 -31.96
CA ARG A 3 -25.60 -17.11 -32.59
C ARG A 3 -25.49 -15.63 -32.20
N LYS A 4 -26.62 -14.95 -31.97
CA LYS A 4 -26.65 -13.54 -31.50
C LYS A 4 -26.27 -13.42 -30.03
N ILE A 5 -26.68 -14.39 -29.19
CA ILE A 5 -26.31 -14.46 -27.77
C ILE A 5 -24.80 -14.68 -27.61
N PHE A 6 -24.20 -15.57 -28.40
CA PHE A 6 -22.74 -15.79 -28.39
C PHE A 6 -21.93 -14.54 -28.77
N ILE A 7 -22.36 -13.77 -29.78
CA ILE A 7 -21.68 -12.52 -30.17
C ILE A 7 -21.76 -11.48 -29.05
N ILE A 8 -22.92 -11.36 -28.38
CA ILE A 8 -23.09 -10.43 -27.27
C ILE A 8 -22.22 -10.84 -26.08
N ILE A 9 -22.18 -12.13 -25.71
CA ILE A 9 -21.32 -12.64 -24.64
C ILE A 9 -19.84 -12.42 -24.96
N PHE A 10 -19.44 -12.68 -26.21
CA PHE A 10 -18.07 -12.48 -26.67
C PHE A 10 -17.67 -10.99 -26.60
N LEU A 11 -18.49 -10.07 -27.10
CA LEU A 11 -18.24 -8.63 -27.04
C LEU A 11 -18.19 -8.11 -25.59
N ILE A 12 -19.05 -8.61 -24.71
CA ILE A 12 -19.02 -8.23 -23.29
C ILE A 12 -17.74 -8.73 -22.62
N SER A 13 -17.32 -9.96 -22.91
CA SER A 13 -16.09 -10.52 -22.35
C SER A 13 -14.85 -9.71 -22.75
N ILE A 14 -14.72 -9.32 -24.03
CA ILE A 14 -13.58 -8.51 -24.50
C ILE A 14 -13.51 -7.16 -23.78
N ASN A 15 -14.64 -6.51 -23.54
CA ASN A 15 -14.67 -5.22 -22.86
C ASN A 15 -14.25 -5.35 -21.38
N ILE A 16 -14.68 -6.41 -20.69
CA ILE A 16 -14.31 -6.64 -19.27
C ILE A 16 -12.82 -6.98 -19.15
N PHE A 17 -12.30 -7.85 -20.03
CA PHE A 17 -10.88 -8.20 -20.04
C PHE A 17 -10.00 -7.00 -20.42
N GLY A 18 -10.44 -6.18 -21.38
CA GLY A 18 -9.73 -4.96 -21.77
C GLY A 18 -9.61 -3.95 -20.63
N GLN A 19 -10.72 -3.69 -19.93
CA GLN A 19 -10.71 -2.76 -18.79
C GLN A 19 -9.81 -3.26 -17.64
N LYS A 20 -9.82 -4.56 -17.36
CA LYS A 20 -8.95 -5.17 -16.35
C LYS A 20 -7.47 -4.96 -16.68
N SER A 21 -7.08 -5.25 -17.92
CA SER A 21 -5.70 -5.09 -18.40
C SER A 21 -5.24 -3.62 -18.36
N GLU A 22 -6.11 -2.67 -18.71
CA GLU A 22 -5.80 -1.24 -18.61
C GLU A 22 -5.56 -0.80 -17.15
N ILE A 23 -6.35 -1.31 -16.20
CA ILE A 23 -6.16 -1.05 -14.76
C ILE A 23 -4.83 -1.63 -14.28
N GLU A 24 -4.53 -2.89 -14.61
CA GLU A 24 -3.26 -3.54 -14.26
C GLU A 24 -2.07 -2.74 -14.79
N ASN A 25 -2.14 -2.34 -16.06
CA ASN A 25 -1.09 -1.54 -16.69
C ASN A 25 -0.89 -0.19 -15.98
N LEU A 26 -1.96 0.52 -15.66
CA LEU A 26 -1.89 1.78 -14.92
C LEU A 26 -1.29 1.59 -13.53
N ILE A 27 -1.79 0.63 -12.74
CA ILE A 27 -1.32 0.42 -11.36
C ILE A 27 0.15 -0.01 -11.34
N ASN A 28 0.59 -0.82 -12.29
CA ASN A 28 2.00 -1.22 -12.41
C ASN A 28 2.90 0.00 -12.71
N HIS A 29 2.51 0.89 -13.63
CA HIS A 29 3.25 2.13 -13.89
C HIS A 29 3.24 3.10 -12.70
N ILE A 30 2.12 3.19 -11.97
CA ILE A 30 2.07 3.99 -10.73
C ILE A 30 3.03 3.42 -9.70
N SER A 31 3.04 2.10 -9.55
CA SER A 31 3.91 1.40 -8.61
C SER A 31 5.39 1.67 -8.91
N GLU A 32 5.78 1.66 -10.19
CA GLU A 32 7.15 2.01 -10.61
C GLU A 32 7.56 3.45 -10.25
N ASN A 33 6.62 4.39 -10.20
CA ASN A 33 6.91 5.80 -9.91
C ASN A 33 6.81 6.18 -8.42
N GLU A 34 5.87 5.57 -7.69
CA GLU A 34 5.57 5.96 -6.30
C GLU A 34 6.27 5.09 -5.25
N ILE A 35 6.74 3.89 -5.62
CA ILE A 35 7.43 2.99 -4.70
C ILE A 35 8.93 3.26 -4.78
N PRO A 36 9.64 3.34 -3.63
CA PRO A 36 11.09 3.51 -3.64
C PRO A 36 11.79 2.42 -4.47
N GLU A 37 12.70 2.83 -5.37
CA GLU A 37 13.42 1.92 -6.29
C GLU A 37 14.18 0.80 -5.59
N ASN A 38 14.54 1.01 -4.33
CA ASN A 38 15.29 0.03 -3.56
C ASN A 38 14.40 -1.09 -2.99
N PHE A 39 13.08 -1.03 -3.13
CA PHE A 39 12.16 -2.06 -2.63
C PHE A 39 12.12 -3.25 -3.59
N GLU A 40 12.27 -4.47 -3.06
CA GLU A 40 12.07 -5.70 -3.85
C GLU A 40 10.58 -5.93 -4.16
N TYR A 41 9.72 -5.56 -3.22
CA TYR A 41 8.26 -5.64 -3.32
C TYR A 41 7.62 -4.56 -2.45
N TYR A 42 6.31 -4.36 -2.59
CA TYR A 42 5.56 -3.44 -1.74
C TYR A 42 4.33 -4.09 -1.13
N PHE A 43 3.94 -3.61 0.05
CA PHE A 43 2.71 -4.05 0.67
C PHE A 43 1.52 -3.22 0.15
N LEU A 44 0.55 -3.90 -0.46
CA LEU A 44 -0.69 -3.29 -0.93
C LEU A 44 -1.86 -3.77 -0.06
N VAL A 45 -2.64 -2.83 0.48
CA VAL A 45 -3.91 -3.16 1.11
C VAL A 45 -4.85 -3.71 0.04
N SER A 46 -5.36 -4.92 0.23
CA SER A 46 -6.06 -5.63 -0.84
C SER A 46 -7.32 -4.93 -1.32
N LYS A 47 -8.07 -4.29 -0.41
CA LYS A 47 -9.28 -3.54 -0.78
C LYS A 47 -8.93 -2.11 -1.19
N SER A 48 -9.50 -1.65 -2.30
CA SER A 48 -9.26 -0.30 -2.80
C SER A 48 -9.77 0.79 -1.87
N LEU A 49 -9.13 1.96 -1.94
CA LEU A 49 -9.63 3.18 -1.31
C LEU A 49 -10.95 3.62 -1.93
N GLU A 50 -11.85 4.13 -1.11
CA GLU A 50 -12.99 4.92 -1.58
C GLU A 50 -12.48 6.27 -2.12
N GLN A 51 -13.02 6.72 -3.26
CA GLN A 51 -12.78 8.08 -3.75
C GLN A 51 -13.98 8.97 -3.40
N PRO A 52 -14.01 9.64 -2.23
CA PRO A 52 -15.09 10.54 -1.92
C PRO A 52 -15.14 11.69 -2.92
N LYS A 53 -16.35 12.17 -3.21
CA LYS A 53 -16.55 13.36 -4.04
C LYS A 53 -15.83 14.54 -3.37
N ILE A 54 -15.00 15.24 -4.12
CA ILE A 54 -14.24 16.36 -3.56
C ILE A 54 -15.09 17.62 -3.68
N TYR A 55 -15.31 18.29 -2.56
CA TYR A 55 -16.20 19.46 -2.44
C TYR A 55 -15.45 20.78 -2.19
N ASP A 56 -14.11 20.78 -2.25
CA ASP A 56 -13.31 21.87 -1.68
C ASP A 56 -12.97 22.99 -2.69
N SER A 57 -12.97 24.23 -2.19
CA SER A 57 -12.78 25.48 -2.96
C SER A 57 -11.35 25.67 -3.44
N ILE A 58 -10.35 25.15 -2.72
CA ILE A 58 -8.91 25.18 -3.08
C ILE A 58 -8.65 24.48 -4.43
N GLN A 59 -9.51 23.53 -4.83
CA GLN A 59 -9.40 22.87 -6.14
C GLN A 59 -9.80 23.76 -7.31
N HIS A 60 -10.62 24.80 -7.10
CA HIS A 60 -10.98 25.71 -8.19
C HIS A 60 -9.76 26.49 -8.71
N TYR A 61 -8.77 26.75 -7.86
CA TYR A 61 -7.53 27.43 -8.25
C TYR A 61 -6.62 26.52 -9.10
N HIS A 62 -6.35 25.29 -8.64
CA HIS A 62 -5.57 24.31 -9.43
C HIS A 62 -6.27 23.91 -10.74
N ILE A 63 -7.61 23.84 -10.74
CA ILE A 63 -8.41 23.64 -11.96
C ILE A 63 -8.34 24.87 -12.87
N GLY A 64 -8.23 26.08 -12.30
CA GLY A 64 -8.06 27.33 -13.02
C GLY A 64 -6.76 27.40 -13.85
N GLU A 65 -5.64 26.90 -13.31
CA GLU A 65 -4.38 26.81 -14.05
C GLU A 65 -4.46 25.80 -15.21
N LEU A 66 -5.17 24.69 -15.02
CA LEU A 66 -5.42 23.66 -16.05
C LEU A 66 -6.43 24.10 -17.12
N ARG A 67 -7.21 25.16 -16.90
CA ARG A 67 -8.22 25.67 -17.85
C ARG A 67 -7.62 26.42 -19.05
N THR A 68 -6.31 26.53 -19.15
CA THR A 68 -5.66 27.09 -20.34
C THR A 68 -5.65 26.05 -21.47
N THR A 69 -6.64 26.20 -22.36
CA THR A 69 -6.76 25.68 -23.74
C THR A 69 -6.76 24.16 -24.01
N LYS A 70 -6.56 23.25 -23.04
CA LYS A 70 -6.73 21.80 -23.27
C LYS A 70 -7.37 21.06 -22.09
N ASN A 71 -8.59 20.55 -22.32
CA ASN A 71 -9.22 19.36 -21.70
C ASN A 71 -10.38 19.56 -20.71
N ASP A 72 -11.57 19.83 -21.26
CA ASP A 72 -12.85 19.50 -20.63
C ASP A 72 -12.92 18.07 -20.08
N GLN A 73 -12.20 17.12 -20.67
CA GLN A 73 -12.17 15.74 -20.20
C GLN A 73 -11.45 15.56 -18.87
N ILE A 74 -10.32 16.25 -18.68
CA ILE A 74 -9.59 16.26 -17.40
C ILE A 74 -10.47 16.91 -16.34
N VAL A 75 -11.09 18.05 -16.65
CA VAL A 75 -12.02 18.73 -15.73
C VAL A 75 -13.18 17.82 -15.34
N LYS A 76 -13.74 17.04 -16.28
CA LYS A 76 -14.78 16.04 -15.97
C LYS A 76 -14.27 14.96 -15.01
N LEU A 77 -13.04 14.48 -15.18
CA LEU A 77 -12.43 13.52 -14.27
C LEU A 77 -12.32 14.06 -12.85
N TYR A 78 -12.03 15.35 -12.65
CA TYR A 78 -11.94 15.93 -11.30
C TYR A 78 -13.21 15.76 -10.47
N TYR A 79 -14.38 15.89 -11.10
CA TYR A 79 -15.67 15.89 -10.40
C TYR A 79 -16.38 14.52 -10.38
N GLN A 80 -15.88 13.53 -11.12
CA GLN A 80 -16.48 12.20 -11.13
C GLN A 80 -16.36 11.52 -9.77
N LYS A 81 -17.39 10.76 -9.39
CA LYS A 81 -17.40 9.94 -8.18
C LYS A 81 -17.16 8.49 -8.58
N ASN A 82 -16.42 7.76 -7.76
CA ASN A 82 -16.34 6.32 -7.88
C ASN A 82 -16.39 5.70 -6.48
N ASP A 83 -17.52 5.06 -6.19
CA ASP A 83 -17.75 4.33 -4.95
C ASP A 83 -17.47 2.83 -5.11
N GLU A 84 -17.07 2.39 -6.31
CA GLU A 84 -16.76 1.00 -6.55
C GLU A 84 -15.51 0.60 -5.79
N LYS A 85 -15.66 -0.46 -5.00
CA LYS A 85 -14.55 -1.12 -4.33
C LYS A 85 -14.10 -2.29 -5.17
N VAL A 86 -12.79 -2.44 -5.31
CA VAL A 86 -12.16 -3.61 -5.94
C VAL A 86 -11.26 -4.31 -4.94
N ASP A 87 -11.09 -5.61 -5.12
CA ASP A 87 -10.02 -6.35 -4.48
C ASP A 87 -8.84 -6.45 -5.47
N TRP A 88 -7.70 -5.87 -5.11
CA TRP A 88 -6.50 -5.87 -5.93
C TRP A 88 -5.93 -7.27 -6.15
N LYS A 89 -6.34 -8.27 -5.36
CA LYS A 89 -6.01 -9.68 -5.61
C LYS A 89 -6.61 -10.23 -6.89
N ASP A 90 -7.66 -9.59 -7.41
CA ASP A 90 -8.28 -9.99 -8.66
C ASP A 90 -7.47 -9.51 -9.87
N TYR A 91 -6.38 -8.76 -9.69
CA TYR A 91 -5.57 -8.12 -10.72
C TYR A 91 -4.13 -8.65 -10.72
N ASP A 92 -3.52 -8.76 -11.89
CA ASP A 92 -2.12 -9.17 -12.07
C ASP A 92 -1.16 -7.99 -11.88
N LEU A 93 -0.84 -7.72 -10.60
CA LEU A 93 0.06 -6.65 -10.19
C LEU A 93 1.47 -7.18 -9.91
N LYS A 94 2.49 -6.44 -10.37
CA LYS A 94 3.90 -6.82 -10.22
C LYS A 94 4.42 -6.46 -8.84
N ASN A 95 5.34 -7.29 -8.31
CA ASN A 95 6.09 -7.05 -7.07
C ASN A 95 5.23 -6.69 -5.84
N VAL A 96 4.02 -7.24 -5.76
CA VAL A 96 3.06 -6.93 -4.70
C VAL A 96 3.01 -8.03 -3.64
N LYS A 97 2.91 -7.64 -2.37
CA LYS A 97 2.44 -8.50 -1.28
C LYS A 97 1.16 -7.92 -0.69
N PHE A 98 0.08 -8.69 -0.73
CA PHE A 98 -1.19 -8.21 -0.22
C PHE A 98 -1.25 -8.26 1.31
N VAL A 99 -1.64 -7.14 1.91
CA VAL A 99 -2.00 -7.09 3.32
C VAL A 99 -3.41 -7.67 3.45
N ILE A 100 -3.48 -8.91 3.94
CA ILE A 100 -4.73 -9.61 4.21
C ILE A 100 -5.19 -9.21 5.60
N ASN A 101 -6.47 -8.86 5.70
CA ASN A 101 -7.07 -8.49 6.95
C ASN A 101 -7.95 -9.62 7.48
N GLU A 102 -7.67 -10.10 8.69
CA GLU A 102 -8.48 -11.12 9.36
C GLU A 102 -9.71 -10.51 10.06
N TYR A 103 -9.74 -9.18 10.23
CA TYR A 103 -10.81 -8.45 10.94
C TYR A 103 -11.59 -7.50 10.02
N ASN A 104 -12.76 -7.02 10.46
CA ASN A 104 -13.63 -6.12 9.68
C ASN A 104 -13.07 -4.69 9.47
N TYR A 105 -11.93 -4.32 10.07
CA TYR A 105 -11.31 -2.99 9.91
C TYR A 105 -9.99 -3.06 9.16
N PRO A 106 -9.87 -2.54 7.93
CA PRO A 106 -8.66 -2.68 7.09
C PRO A 106 -7.41 -2.21 7.83
N THR A 107 -6.41 -3.10 7.93
CA THR A 107 -5.06 -2.73 8.33
C THR A 107 -4.46 -1.82 7.26
N THR A 108 -4.65 -0.52 7.45
CA THR A 108 -4.28 0.53 6.49
C THR A 108 -2.85 1.05 6.71
N SER A 109 -2.10 0.44 7.62
CA SER A 109 -0.73 0.81 7.98
C SER A 109 -0.01 -0.35 8.64
N PRO A 110 1.33 -0.39 8.58
CA PRO A 110 2.11 -1.34 9.37
C PRO A 110 1.74 -1.27 10.85
N PRO A 111 1.86 -2.37 11.58
CA PRO A 111 1.66 -2.36 13.02
C PRO A 111 2.69 -1.44 13.68
N THR A 112 2.29 -0.73 14.74
CA THR A 112 3.17 0.16 15.48
C THR A 112 4.23 -0.60 16.28
N SER A 113 4.05 -1.91 16.44
CA SER A 113 4.93 -2.84 17.13
C SER A 113 5.20 -4.09 16.28
N LYS A 114 6.34 -4.73 16.55
CA LYS A 114 6.70 -6.01 15.93
C LYS A 114 6.51 -7.14 16.94
N ASN A 115 6.08 -8.29 16.43
CA ASN A 115 6.02 -9.51 17.22
C ASN A 115 7.44 -10.00 17.50
N ILE A 116 7.68 -10.52 18.70
CA ILE A 116 8.98 -11.10 19.04
C ILE A 116 8.82 -12.61 19.13
N ARG A 117 9.57 -13.35 18.31
CA ARG A 117 9.67 -14.81 18.38
C ARG A 117 10.98 -15.20 19.01
N PHE A 118 10.90 -15.81 20.19
CA PHE A 118 12.09 -16.31 20.88
C PHE A 118 12.54 -17.66 20.32
N VAL A 119 13.85 -17.82 20.17
CA VAL A 119 14.51 -19.08 19.82
C VAL A 119 15.60 -19.41 20.84
N LYS A 120 16.08 -20.66 20.86
CA LYS A 120 17.14 -21.08 21.80
C LYS A 120 18.40 -20.24 21.62
N TYR A 121 19.06 -19.89 22.72
CA TYR A 121 20.28 -19.06 22.68
C TYR A 121 21.43 -19.71 21.89
N ASN A 122 21.55 -21.03 22.00
CA ASN A 122 22.59 -21.85 21.36
C ASN A 122 22.14 -22.46 20.02
N ILE A 123 21.09 -21.91 19.40
CA ILE A 123 20.68 -22.32 18.05
C ILE A 123 21.84 -22.14 17.06
N GLU A 124 22.00 -23.07 16.13
CA GLU A 124 23.02 -22.96 15.08
C GLU A 124 22.77 -21.72 14.21
N GLN A 125 23.86 -21.09 13.73
CA GLN A 125 23.75 -19.86 12.94
C GLN A 125 22.95 -20.10 11.65
N LYS A 126 23.19 -21.22 10.96
CA LYS A 126 22.46 -21.60 9.73
C LYS A 126 20.95 -21.73 9.96
N GLU A 127 20.55 -22.34 11.07
CA GLU A 127 19.14 -22.49 11.44
C GLU A 127 18.53 -21.12 11.80
N TYR A 128 19.27 -20.29 12.54
CA TYR A 128 18.85 -18.93 12.89
C TYR A 128 18.62 -18.04 11.66
N ASP A 129 19.54 -18.10 10.69
CA ASP A 129 19.45 -17.33 9.46
C ASP A 129 18.25 -17.78 8.62
N SER A 130 18.03 -19.08 8.50
CA SER A 130 16.83 -19.64 7.85
C SER A 130 15.53 -19.18 8.50
N LEU A 131 15.45 -19.17 9.84
CA LEU A 131 14.27 -18.66 10.56
C LEU A 131 14.05 -17.16 10.37
N THR A 132 15.14 -16.40 10.25
CA THR A 132 15.09 -14.96 10.03
C THR A 132 14.63 -14.63 8.61
N GLN A 133 15.05 -15.40 7.61
CA GLN A 133 14.63 -15.24 6.21
C GLN A 133 13.16 -15.63 5.99
N ASN A 134 12.69 -16.70 6.63
CA ASN A 134 11.35 -17.25 6.44
C ASN A 134 10.33 -16.77 7.48
N ARG A 135 10.62 -15.66 8.16
CA ARG A 135 9.75 -15.14 9.23
C ARG A 135 8.45 -14.57 8.65
N LYS A 136 7.40 -14.57 9.46
CA LYS A 136 6.20 -13.78 9.17
C LYS A 136 6.56 -12.28 9.14
N PRO A 137 5.90 -11.46 8.31
CA PRO A 137 6.10 -10.01 8.33
C PRO A 137 5.94 -9.40 9.72
N ASN A 138 6.64 -8.31 10.00
CA ASN A 138 6.62 -7.59 11.29
C ASN A 138 6.94 -8.48 12.50
N THR A 139 7.77 -9.51 12.31
CA THR A 139 8.23 -10.39 13.39
C THR A 139 9.74 -10.29 13.51
N ILE A 140 10.29 -10.24 14.71
CA ILE A 140 11.74 -10.29 14.96
C ILE A 140 12.07 -11.60 15.64
N ILE A 141 13.09 -12.31 15.13
CA ILE A 141 13.63 -13.50 15.75
C ILE A 141 14.70 -13.10 16.76
N VAL A 142 14.59 -13.53 18.01
CA VAL A 142 15.55 -13.17 19.08
C VAL A 142 15.99 -14.40 19.86
N ARG A 143 17.30 -14.55 20.02
CA ARG A 143 17.90 -15.61 20.84
C ARG A 143 17.62 -15.38 22.32
N LYS A 144 17.12 -16.41 23.01
CA LYS A 144 16.76 -16.35 24.42
C LYS A 144 17.30 -17.57 25.18
N LYS A 145 17.82 -17.35 26.39
CA LYS A 145 18.15 -18.44 27.33
C LYS A 145 16.86 -19.04 27.89
N TRP A 146 16.74 -20.37 27.83
CA TRP A 146 15.50 -21.09 28.16
C TRP A 146 14.91 -20.73 29.53
N LEU A 147 15.76 -20.60 30.56
CA LEU A 147 15.34 -20.35 31.94
C LEU A 147 15.00 -18.88 32.26
N TRP A 148 14.97 -17.98 31.28
CA TRP A 148 14.65 -16.57 31.54
C TRP A 148 13.14 -16.34 31.59
N LYS A 149 12.62 -16.03 32.79
CA LYS A 149 11.25 -15.56 33.03
C LYS A 149 11.05 -14.12 32.50
N LYS A 150 9.81 -13.74 32.16
CA LYS A 150 9.43 -12.43 31.56
C LYS A 150 10.06 -11.23 32.29
N ASN A 151 9.91 -11.15 33.61
CA ASN A 151 10.46 -10.04 34.42
C ASN A 151 11.99 -9.92 34.35
N LYS A 152 12.71 -11.03 34.14
CA LYS A 152 14.17 -11.03 34.00
C LYS A 152 14.59 -10.57 32.60
N ILE A 153 13.75 -10.73 31.59
CA ILE A 153 14.00 -10.28 30.22
C ILE A 153 13.88 -8.76 30.15
N GLU A 154 12.81 -8.21 30.73
CA GLU A 154 12.54 -6.76 30.73
C GLU A 154 13.56 -5.96 31.52
N ARG A 155 14.08 -6.50 32.63
CA ARG A 155 15.10 -5.84 33.47
C ARG A 155 16.53 -6.05 33.01
N ASN A 156 16.79 -6.93 32.04
CA ASN A 156 18.14 -7.25 31.59
C ASN A 156 18.59 -6.28 30.48
N LYS A 157 19.43 -5.32 30.87
CA LYS A 157 20.00 -4.32 29.95
C LYS A 157 20.74 -4.92 28.76
N LYS A 158 21.48 -6.02 28.95
CA LYS A 158 22.21 -6.69 27.86
C LYS A 158 21.26 -7.31 26.85
N PHE A 159 20.21 -7.98 27.32
CA PHE A 159 19.19 -8.54 26.46
C PHE A 159 18.41 -7.47 25.70
N HIS A 160 18.03 -6.39 26.40
CA HIS A 160 17.33 -5.27 25.76
C HIS A 160 18.17 -4.65 24.64
N ASN A 161 19.49 -4.53 24.84
CA ASN A 161 20.40 -4.08 23.79
C ASN A 161 20.46 -5.05 22.60
N GLU A 162 20.46 -6.37 22.84
CA GLU A 162 20.38 -7.38 21.77
C GLU A 162 19.06 -7.28 20.99
N LEU A 163 17.94 -7.08 21.68
CA LEU A 163 16.63 -6.85 21.08
C LEU A 163 16.63 -5.58 20.20
N ILE A 164 17.14 -4.45 20.72
CA ILE A 164 17.24 -3.20 19.95
C ILE A 164 18.12 -3.40 18.71
N LYS A 165 19.25 -4.11 18.84
CA LYS A 165 20.13 -4.41 17.69
C LYS A 165 19.41 -5.26 16.64
N ALA A 166 18.73 -6.33 17.06
CA ALA A 166 17.96 -7.18 16.17
C ALA A 166 16.85 -6.38 15.47
N TRP A 167 16.18 -5.49 16.20
CA TRP A 167 15.16 -4.59 15.64
C TRP A 167 15.73 -3.67 14.57
N LYS A 168 16.84 -2.98 14.83
CA LYS A 168 17.48 -2.07 13.86
C LYS A 168 17.92 -2.80 12.60
N LEU A 169 18.56 -3.95 12.75
CA LEU A 169 18.99 -4.78 11.62
C LEU A 169 17.79 -5.26 10.79
N ASP A 170 16.71 -5.67 11.46
CA ASP A 170 15.49 -6.09 10.79
C ASP A 170 14.81 -4.94 10.03
N GLU A 171 14.85 -3.74 10.61
CA GLU A 171 14.34 -2.52 10.00
C GLU A 171 15.14 -2.00 8.80
N GLU A 172 16.45 -2.25 8.77
CA GLU A 172 17.32 -1.92 7.63
C GLU A 172 17.12 -2.93 6.50
N LYS A 173 16.96 -4.21 6.83
CA LYS A 173 16.79 -5.29 5.85
C LYS A 173 15.39 -5.37 5.26
N ASN A 174 14.35 -5.12 6.06
CA ASN A 174 12.94 -5.28 5.66
C ASN A 174 12.23 -3.93 5.66
N LYS A 175 12.78 -2.99 4.89
CA LYS A 175 12.26 -1.62 4.75
C LYS A 175 10.85 -1.59 4.14
N GLU A 176 10.52 -2.57 3.32
CA GLU A 176 9.23 -2.76 2.65
C GLU A 176 8.10 -2.90 3.68
N GLU A 177 8.37 -3.57 4.81
CA GLU A 177 7.39 -3.78 5.89
C GLU A 177 6.98 -2.50 6.61
N LYS A 178 7.73 -1.40 6.41
CA LYS A 178 7.45 -0.09 7.02
C LYS A 178 6.45 0.75 6.23
N VAL A 179 6.05 0.32 5.04
CA VAL A 179 5.22 1.14 4.16
C VAL A 179 4.10 0.33 3.52
N TYR A 180 2.86 0.70 3.84
CA TYR A 180 1.67 0.13 3.20
C TYR A 180 1.08 1.14 2.23
N PHE A 181 0.89 0.68 1.00
CA PHE A 181 0.27 1.43 -0.08
C PHE A 181 -1.20 1.08 -0.18
N GLN A 182 -1.98 2.06 -0.59
CA GLN A 182 -3.40 1.94 -0.86
C GLN A 182 -3.72 2.71 -2.13
N PHE A 183 -4.40 2.06 -3.06
CA PHE A 183 -4.86 2.65 -4.30
C PHE A 183 -6.38 2.61 -4.35
N SER A 184 -7.00 3.66 -4.86
CA SER A 184 -8.41 3.61 -5.26
C SER A 184 -8.58 2.96 -6.63
N LYS A 185 -9.80 2.51 -6.96
CA LYS A 185 -10.12 2.12 -8.33
C LYS A 185 -9.95 3.35 -9.24
N PRO A 186 -9.16 3.28 -10.32
CA PRO A 186 -8.97 4.42 -11.22
C PRO A 186 -10.27 4.77 -11.95
N ILE A 187 -10.39 6.03 -12.36
CA ILE A 187 -11.49 6.54 -13.18
C ILE A 187 -10.90 7.03 -14.49
N PHE A 188 -11.30 6.42 -15.60
CA PHE A 188 -10.79 6.75 -16.93
C PHE A 188 -11.61 7.83 -17.63
N SER A 189 -10.95 8.66 -18.43
CA SER A 189 -11.64 9.54 -19.38
C SER A 189 -12.35 8.69 -20.42
N LYS A 190 -13.36 9.27 -21.10
CA LYS A 190 -14.13 8.55 -22.13
C LYS A 190 -13.28 8.01 -23.28
N ASP A 191 -12.12 8.61 -23.53
CA ASP A 191 -11.19 8.22 -24.58
C ASP A 191 -9.99 7.39 -24.07
N ASN A 192 -10.01 6.97 -22.80
CA ASN A 192 -8.96 6.23 -22.09
C ASN A 192 -7.57 6.90 -22.13
N LYS A 193 -7.47 8.19 -22.48
CA LYS A 193 -6.20 8.92 -22.49
C LYS A 193 -5.79 9.44 -21.11
N TYR A 194 -6.74 9.55 -20.19
CA TYR A 194 -6.50 10.07 -18.86
C TYR A 194 -7.12 9.15 -17.81
N ALA A 195 -6.49 9.07 -16.65
CA ALA A 195 -7.01 8.34 -15.52
C ALA A 195 -6.79 9.11 -14.22
N ARG A 196 -7.81 9.18 -13.37
CA ARG A 196 -7.71 9.74 -12.02
C ARG A 196 -7.61 8.61 -11.01
N ILE A 197 -6.68 8.73 -10.08
CA ILE A 197 -6.49 7.79 -8.97
C ILE A 197 -6.12 8.52 -7.69
N SER A 198 -6.56 7.98 -6.56
CA SER A 198 -6.16 8.41 -5.23
C SER A 198 -5.24 7.36 -4.64
N ILE A 199 -4.14 7.85 -4.08
CA ILE A 199 -3.07 7.04 -3.49
C ILE A 199 -2.96 7.46 -2.03
N PHE A 200 -2.82 6.48 -1.14
CA PHE A 200 -2.52 6.74 0.27
C PHE A 200 -1.40 5.83 0.73
N ILE A 201 -0.36 6.45 1.30
CA ILE A 201 0.83 5.78 1.83
C ILE A 201 0.77 5.92 3.35
N ASN A 202 0.83 4.80 4.07
CA ASN A 202 0.87 4.74 5.55
C ASN A 202 -0.22 5.54 6.25
N ARG A 203 -1.48 5.08 6.26
CA ARG A 203 -2.62 5.83 6.86
C ARG A 203 -2.42 6.30 8.31
N ARG A 204 -1.63 5.58 9.09
CA ARG A 204 -1.11 5.91 10.42
C ARG A 204 0.39 6.14 10.30
N CYS A 205 0.93 6.96 11.19
CA CYS A 205 2.37 7.22 11.33
C CYS A 205 2.99 8.03 10.18
N ASN A 206 2.65 9.33 10.13
CA ASN A 206 3.11 10.27 9.11
C ASN A 206 2.68 9.86 7.70
N GLY A 207 1.40 9.54 7.56
CA GLY A 207 0.82 9.18 6.29
C GLY A 207 0.73 10.35 5.34
N ASN A 208 0.79 10.03 4.06
CA ASN A 208 0.54 10.99 3.00
C ASN A 208 -0.36 10.35 1.95
N GLY A 209 -1.43 11.04 1.62
CA GLY A 209 -2.32 10.70 0.53
C GLY A 209 -2.45 11.85 -0.44
N PHE A 210 -2.73 11.52 -1.69
CA PHE A 210 -2.97 12.50 -2.74
C PHE A 210 -3.87 11.89 -3.82
N THR A 211 -4.43 12.75 -4.65
CA THR A 211 -5.07 12.36 -5.90
C THR A 211 -4.21 12.84 -7.06
N ALA A 212 -4.08 12.01 -8.09
CA ALA A 212 -3.32 12.34 -9.28
C ALA A 212 -4.10 12.00 -10.54
N ILE A 213 -3.80 12.74 -11.61
CA ILE A 213 -4.23 12.41 -12.96
C ILE A 213 -3.01 11.94 -13.74
N TYR A 214 -3.17 10.80 -14.40
CA TYR A 214 -2.20 10.22 -15.30
C TYR A 214 -2.67 10.37 -16.74
N LYS A 215 -1.72 10.53 -17.66
CA LYS A 215 -1.95 10.53 -19.10
C LYS A 215 -1.33 9.27 -19.70
N ASN A 216 -2.08 8.62 -20.58
CA ASN A 216 -1.62 7.50 -21.39
C ASN A 216 -1.00 8.02 -22.68
N ASP A 217 0.30 7.79 -22.83
CA ASP A 217 1.05 8.01 -24.05
C ASP A 217 1.45 6.64 -24.63
N ASN A 218 0.61 6.09 -25.51
CA ASN A 218 0.86 4.83 -26.24
C ASN A 218 1.13 3.61 -25.34
N GLY A 219 0.37 3.45 -24.27
CA GLY A 219 0.48 2.34 -23.31
C GLY A 219 1.32 2.68 -22.08
N THR A 220 2.05 3.80 -22.08
CA THR A 220 2.81 4.28 -20.92
C THR A 220 2.03 5.35 -20.17
N TRP A 221 1.79 5.14 -18.88
CA TRP A 221 1.10 6.11 -18.03
C TRP A 221 2.10 7.05 -17.34
N LYS A 222 1.88 8.35 -17.47
CA LYS A 222 2.71 9.40 -16.86
C LYS A 222 1.88 10.32 -15.97
N LYS A 223 2.38 10.63 -14.77
CA LYS A 223 1.72 11.56 -13.85
C LYS A 223 1.70 12.96 -14.48
N LEU A 224 0.51 13.51 -14.71
CA LEU A 224 0.32 14.85 -15.27
C LEU A 224 0.22 15.90 -14.16
N ILE A 225 -0.57 15.61 -13.12
CA ILE A 225 -0.79 16.51 -12.00
C ILE A 225 -1.13 15.73 -10.74
N GLU A 226 -0.70 16.28 -9.60
CA GLU A 226 -1.01 15.83 -8.25
C GLU A 226 -1.73 16.93 -7.47
N TYR A 227 -2.76 16.57 -6.72
CA TYR A 227 -3.59 17.50 -5.95
C TYR A 227 -4.24 16.80 -4.77
N ASN A 228 -4.98 17.54 -3.95
CA ASN A 228 -5.67 17.02 -2.76
C ASN A 228 -4.73 16.26 -1.81
N LYS A 229 -3.59 16.88 -1.48
CA LYS A 229 -2.63 16.32 -0.53
C LYS A 229 -3.25 16.27 0.86
N VAL A 230 -3.21 15.10 1.50
CA VAL A 230 -3.72 14.86 2.84
C VAL A 230 -2.63 14.20 3.65
N GLY A 231 -2.18 14.87 4.70
CA GLY A 231 -1.30 14.27 5.70
C GLY A 231 -2.10 13.58 6.80
N SER A 232 -1.58 12.49 7.36
CA SER A 232 -2.04 11.97 8.64
C SER A 232 -0.96 12.12 9.70
N ILE A 233 -1.33 12.76 10.80
CA ILE A 233 -0.48 12.86 11.99
C ILE A 233 -1.15 12.02 13.07
N VAL A 234 -0.38 11.12 13.67
CA VAL A 234 -0.86 10.32 14.80
C VAL A 234 -0.41 11.01 16.08
N SER A 235 -1.35 11.62 16.80
CA SER A 235 -1.17 12.10 18.17
C SER A 235 -1.82 11.10 19.13
N THR A 236 -1.03 10.19 19.73
CA THR A 236 -1.52 9.39 20.86
C THR A 236 -0.57 9.51 22.04
N SER A 237 -1.13 9.57 23.25
CA SER A 237 -0.37 9.56 24.52
C SER A 237 0.21 8.18 24.85
N HIS A 238 -0.34 7.11 24.27
CA HIS A 238 -0.09 5.73 24.69
C HIS A 238 0.73 4.89 23.70
N SER A 239 0.96 5.37 22.48
CA SER A 239 1.78 4.68 21.48
C SER A 239 2.50 5.65 20.54
N LYS A 240 3.78 5.37 20.30
CA LYS A 240 4.55 6.03 19.24
C LYS A 240 4.74 5.04 18.10
N CYS A 241 4.78 5.53 16.88
CA CYS A 241 5.11 4.72 15.71
C CYS A 241 6.49 4.09 15.90
N GLY A 242 6.58 2.75 15.82
CA GLY A 242 7.81 2.00 16.12
C GLY A 242 7.98 1.60 17.60
N SER A 243 6.95 1.71 18.44
CA SER A 243 7.01 1.24 19.83
C SER A 243 7.07 -0.29 19.92
N ILE A 244 8.03 -0.82 20.68
CA ILE A 244 8.06 -2.25 21.03
C ILE A 244 6.91 -2.53 22.00
N SER A 245 5.88 -3.28 21.58
CA SER A 245 4.89 -3.84 22.49
C SER A 245 5.15 -5.33 22.68
N TYR A 246 5.27 -5.76 23.93
CA TYR A 246 5.27 -7.18 24.25
C TYR A 246 3.81 -7.66 24.19
N TYR A 247 3.43 -8.38 23.15
CA TYR A 247 2.15 -9.08 23.16
C TYR A 247 2.25 -10.28 24.11
N GLU A 248 1.22 -10.44 24.94
CA GLU A 248 1.08 -11.48 25.97
C GLU A 248 0.81 -12.86 25.39
#